data_AF-A0A7X5EE45-F1
#
_entry.id   AF-A0A7X5EE45-F1
#
_cell.length_a   1.000
_cell.length_b   1.000
_cell.length_c   1.000
_cell.angle_alpha   90.00
_cell.angle_beta   90.00
_cell.angle_gamma   90.00
#
_symmetry.space_group_name_H-M   'P 1'
#
loop_
_entity.id
_entity.type
_entity.pdbx_description
1 polymer ?
#
loop_
_entity_poly.entity_id
_entity_poly.type
_entity_poly.pdbx_seq_one_letter_code
_entity_poly.pdbx_strand_id
1 'polypeptide(L)'
;EKLIETINRRKPQTMEALKDIWYAGSTRGRDEHYNDTRYHGLNLHSTFTKGTVEFRLFNSTTHAGEIKAYIQFCLAVSHQALTQKKASARKTVTDNEKYAFRCW
;
A
#
# COMPACT_ATOMS: atom_id res chain seq x y z
N GLU A 1 4.00 0.54 -11.61
CA GLU A 1 2.85 -0.21 -12.15
C GLU A 1 3.06 -1.72 -12.30
N LYS A 2 4.29 -2.22 -12.59
CA LYS A 2 4.58 -3.68 -12.71
C LYS A 2 4.05 -4.58 -11.57
N LEU A 3 4.06 -4.10 -10.32
CA LEU A 3 3.63 -4.90 -9.17
C LEU A 3 2.13 -5.22 -9.22
N ILE A 4 1.27 -4.20 -9.36
CA ILE A 4 -0.19 -4.37 -9.36
C ILE A 4 -0.64 -5.23 -10.54
N GLU A 5 -0.03 -5.02 -11.72
CA GLU A 5 -0.25 -5.86 -12.89
C GLU A 5 0.12 -7.33 -12.63
N THR A 6 1.27 -7.56 -11.98
CA THR A 6 1.73 -8.91 -11.65
C THR A 6 0.82 -9.60 -10.64
N ILE A 7 0.35 -8.87 -9.61
CA ILE A 7 -0.61 -9.37 -8.63
C ILE A 7 -1.94 -9.71 -9.32
N ASN A 8 -2.48 -8.81 -10.14
CA ASN A 8 -3.75 -9.04 -10.84
C ASN A 8 -3.69 -10.21 -11.83
N ARG A 9 -2.53 -10.42 -12.47
CA ARG A 9 -2.30 -11.55 -13.39
C ARG A 9 -2.12 -12.87 -12.65
N ARG A 10 -1.28 -12.90 -11.60
CA ARG A 10 -0.94 -14.15 -10.87
C ARG A 10 -1.97 -14.55 -9.82
N LYS A 11 -2.74 -13.59 -9.28
CA LYS A 11 -3.76 -13.78 -8.23
C LYS A 11 -3.26 -14.68 -7.08
N PRO A 12 -2.19 -14.27 -6.36
CA PRO A 12 -1.63 -15.10 -5.29
C PRO A 12 -2.69 -15.44 -4.25
N GLN A 13 -2.78 -16.73 -3.88
CA GLN A 13 -3.73 -17.23 -2.88
C GLN A 13 -3.10 -17.36 -1.49
N THR A 14 -1.78 -17.20 -1.39
CA THR A 14 -1.02 -17.32 -0.14
C THR A 14 -0.16 -16.10 0.10
N MET A 15 0.12 -15.83 1.38
CA MET A 15 0.99 -14.72 1.77
C MET A 15 2.42 -14.90 1.24
N GLU A 16 2.93 -16.14 1.20
CA GLU A 16 4.25 -16.44 0.63
C GLU A 16 4.29 -16.15 -0.88
N ALA A 17 3.25 -16.51 -1.65
CA ALA A 17 3.22 -16.18 -3.08
C ALA A 17 3.16 -14.66 -3.32
N LEU A 18 2.46 -13.91 -2.46
CA LEU A 18 2.46 -12.45 -2.51
C LEU A 18 3.83 -11.86 -2.15
N LYS A 19 4.49 -12.43 -1.14
CA LYS A 19 5.86 -12.09 -0.73
C LYS A 19 6.85 -12.30 -1.88
N ASP A 20 6.76 -13.42 -2.58
CA ASP A 20 7.60 -13.70 -3.75
C ASP A 20 7.37 -12.69 -4.87
N ILE A 21 6.11 -12.31 -5.14
CA ILE A 21 5.79 -11.27 -6.13
C ILE A 21 6.37 -9.91 -5.72
N TRP A 22 6.30 -9.57 -4.43
CA TRP A 22 6.85 -8.33 -3.90
C TRP A 22 8.36 -8.23 -4.07
N TYR A 23 9.11 -9.31 -3.80
CA TYR A 23 10.57 -9.33 -3.94
C TYR A 23 11.08 -9.72 -5.33
N ALA A 24 10.24 -10.13 -6.27
CA ALA A 24 10.66 -10.64 -7.58
C ALA A 24 11.51 -9.65 -8.42
N GLY A 25 11.42 -8.34 -8.14
CA GLY A 25 12.22 -7.31 -8.81
C GLY A 25 13.38 -6.75 -7.98
N SER A 26 13.56 -7.23 -6.75
CA SER A 26 14.62 -6.81 -5.84
C SER A 26 15.96 -7.40 -6.28
N THR A 27 17.00 -6.59 -6.31
CA THR A 27 18.38 -7.07 -6.51
C THR A 27 18.98 -7.67 -5.24
N ARG A 28 18.31 -7.48 -4.10
CA ARG A 28 18.71 -7.93 -2.76
C ARG A 28 17.88 -9.11 -2.28
N GLY A 29 18.47 -9.92 -1.40
CA GLY A 29 17.83 -11.05 -0.76
C GLY A 29 16.59 -10.65 0.03
N ARG A 30 15.60 -11.55 0.09
CA ARG A 30 14.30 -11.36 0.77
C ARG A 30 14.43 -11.12 2.29
N ASP A 31 15.53 -11.57 2.89
CA ASP A 31 15.81 -11.48 4.32
C ASP A 31 16.77 -10.32 4.66
N GLU A 32 17.19 -9.53 3.66
CA GLU A 32 18.05 -8.38 3.90
C GLU A 32 17.26 -7.23 4.54
N HIS A 33 17.84 -6.68 5.62
CA HIS A 33 17.27 -5.54 6.32
C HIS A 33 17.12 -4.30 5.40
N TYR A 34 18.06 -4.11 4.46
CA TYR A 34 18.04 -3.02 3.49
C TYR A 34 17.60 -3.52 2.11
N ASN A 35 16.33 -3.88 1.96
CA ASN A 35 15.76 -4.23 0.66
C ASN A 35 15.21 -2.98 -0.07
N ASP A 36 15.47 -2.83 -1.37
CA ASP A 36 15.04 -1.70 -2.19
C ASP A 36 13.51 -1.62 -2.36
N THR A 37 12.80 -2.74 -2.20
CA THR A 37 11.32 -2.76 -2.17
C THR A 37 10.71 -2.02 -0.99
N ARG A 38 11.50 -1.60 0.01
CA ARG A 38 11.01 -0.82 1.16
C ARG A 38 10.67 0.64 0.82
N TYR A 39 11.03 1.11 -0.38
CA TYR A 39 10.85 2.52 -0.80
C TYR A 39 9.58 2.75 -1.63
N HIS A 40 8.49 2.06 -1.27
CA HIS A 40 7.17 2.31 -1.83
C HIS A 40 6.30 3.06 -0.82
N GLY A 41 5.37 3.89 -1.31
CA GLY A 41 4.43 4.63 -0.47
C GLY A 41 3.60 3.73 0.45
N LEU A 42 3.37 2.48 0.04
CA LEU A 42 2.90 1.40 0.89
C LEU A 42 3.98 0.32 0.95
N ASN A 43 4.60 0.13 2.12
CA ASN A 43 5.68 -0.84 2.29
C ASN A 43 5.12 -2.17 2.84
N LEU A 44 5.10 -3.21 2.00
CA LEU A 44 4.62 -4.55 2.40
C LEU A 44 5.69 -5.39 3.12
N HIS A 45 6.94 -4.94 3.19
CA HIS A 45 7.99 -5.64 3.94
C HIS A 45 7.61 -5.80 5.43
N SER A 46 6.98 -4.77 6.02
CA SER A 46 6.49 -4.84 7.41
C SER A 46 5.37 -5.86 7.57
N THR A 47 4.60 -6.12 6.52
CA THR A 47 3.49 -7.08 6.54
C THR A 47 4.03 -8.49 6.67
N PHE A 48 5.08 -8.83 5.93
CA PHE A 48 5.67 -10.17 5.95
C PHE A 48 6.52 -10.47 7.18
N THR A 49 6.99 -9.44 7.89
CA THR A 49 7.91 -9.59 9.03
C THR A 49 7.26 -9.31 10.38
N LYS A 50 6.35 -8.35 10.45
CA LYS A 50 5.74 -7.85 11.69
C LYS A 50 4.22 -7.96 11.72
N GLY A 51 3.59 -8.35 10.62
CA GLY A 51 2.14 -8.39 10.51
C GLY A 51 1.47 -7.01 10.47
N THR A 52 2.21 -5.95 10.11
CA THR A 52 1.69 -4.57 10.05
C THR A 52 1.84 -3.96 8.66
N VAL A 53 1.05 -2.94 8.37
CA VAL A 53 1.15 -2.16 7.12
C VAL A 53 1.84 -0.83 7.42
N GLU A 54 2.85 -0.48 6.64
CA GLU A 54 3.62 0.76 6.83
C GLU A 54 3.39 1.73 5.67
N PHE A 55 2.82 2.90 5.98
CA PHE A 55 2.59 3.98 5.03
C PHE A 55 3.78 4.94 5.02
N ARG A 56 4.43 5.11 3.87
CA ARG A 56 5.60 5.97 3.62
C ARG A 56 5.28 7.05 2.60
N LEU A 57 4.13 7.69 2.74
CA LEU A 57 3.56 8.59 1.73
C LEU A 57 3.31 10.02 2.24
N PHE A 58 3.75 10.34 3.46
CA PHE A 58 3.59 11.66 4.07
C PHE A 58 4.92 12.38 4.22
N ASN A 59 4.90 13.70 4.07
CA ASN A 59 6.02 14.55 4.43
C ASN A 59 6.19 14.63 5.95
N SER A 60 7.43 14.73 6.42
CA SER A 60 7.71 14.96 7.83
C SER A 60 7.17 16.32 8.27
N THR A 61 6.43 16.34 9.39
CA THR A 61 5.80 17.55 9.94
C THR A 61 5.71 17.42 11.46
N THR A 62 5.78 18.55 12.17
CA THR A 62 5.53 18.64 13.62
C THR A 62 4.16 19.23 13.94
N HIS A 63 3.39 19.61 12.92
CA HIS A 63 2.06 20.17 13.11
C HIS A 63 1.06 19.08 13.53
N ALA A 64 0.53 19.19 14.76
CA ALA A 64 -0.33 18.17 15.34
C ALA A 64 -1.59 17.85 14.49
N GLY A 65 -2.16 18.87 13.84
CA GLY A 65 -3.33 18.69 12.97
C GLY A 65 -3.03 17.87 11.71
N GLU A 66 -1.82 18.03 11.14
CA GLU A 66 -1.42 17.24 9.96
C GLU A 66 -1.16 15.79 10.34
N ILE A 67 -0.43 15.58 11.44
CA ILE A 67 -0.15 14.23 11.97
C ILE A 67 -1.47 13.50 12.24
N LYS A 68 -2.43 14.16 12.90
CA LYS A 68 -3.76 13.59 13.16
C LYS A 68 -4.47 13.22 11.86
N ALA A 69 -4.47 14.10 10.86
CA ALA A 69 -5.08 13.84 9.57
C ALA A 69 -4.44 12.64 8.85
N TYR A 70 -3.12 12.50 8.89
CA TYR A 70 -2.40 11.35 8.32
C TYR A 70 -2.78 10.03 8.99
N ILE A 71 -2.86 10.01 10.33
CA ILE A 71 -3.28 8.82 11.08
C ILE A 71 -4.72 8.44 10.71
N GLN A 72 -5.64 9.41 10.69
CA GLN A 72 -7.04 9.16 10.33
C GLN A 72 -7.18 8.65 8.89
N PHE A 73 -6.41 9.20 7.96
CA PHE A 73 -6.39 8.73 6.58
C PHE A 73 -5.93 7.26 6.49
N CYS A 74 -4.82 6.89 7.14
CA CYS A 74 -4.34 5.50 7.17
C CYS A 74 -5.38 4.53 7.76
N LEU A 75 -6.05 4.93 8.84
CA LEU A 75 -7.10 4.12 9.46
C LEU A 75 -8.30 3.94 8.52
N ALA A 76 -8.73 5.01 7.86
CA ALA A 76 -9.85 4.96 6.92
C ALA A 76 -9.55 4.06 5.71
N VAL A 77 -8.37 4.21 5.10
CA VAL A 77 -7.90 3.36 3.99
C VAL A 77 -7.83 1.89 4.42
N SER A 78 -7.30 1.61 5.61
CA SER A 78 -7.18 0.25 6.13
C SER A 78 -8.55 -0.37 6.40
N HIS A 79 -9.47 0.39 6.99
CA HIS A 79 -10.84 -0.05 7.20
C HIS A 79 -11.55 -0.35 5.87
N GLN A 80 -11.42 0.55 4.90
CA GLN A 80 -11.98 0.36 3.55
C GLN A 80 -11.44 -0.91 2.90
N ALA A 81 -10.14 -1.18 3.01
CA ALA A 81 -9.52 -2.38 2.46
C ALA A 81 -10.09 -3.67 3.07
N LEU A 82 -10.49 -3.65 4.35
CA LEU A 82 -11.05 -4.81 5.07
C LEU A 82 -12.54 -5.02 4.78
N THR A 83 -13.31 -3.96 4.57
CA THR A 83 -14.78 -4.05 4.43
C THR A 83 -15.24 -4.07 2.97
N GLN A 84 -14.42 -3.60 2.03
CA GLN A 84 -14.79 -3.57 0.62
C GLN A 84 -15.00 -4.98 0.05
N LYS A 85 -16.10 -5.16 -0.70
CA LYS A 85 -16.39 -6.42 -1.40
C LYS A 85 -15.58 -6.60 -2.68
N LYS A 86 -15.15 -5.48 -3.28
CA LYS A 86 -14.45 -5.44 -4.57
C LYS A 86 -13.48 -4.26 -4.56
N ALA A 87 -12.33 -4.43 -5.19
CA ALA A 87 -11.39 -3.37 -5.50
C ALA A 87 -11.25 -3.25 -7.01
N SER A 88 -11.08 -2.02 -7.52
CA SER A 88 -10.82 -1.76 -8.94
C SER A 88 -9.50 -1.00 -9.07
N ALA A 89 -8.63 -1.48 -9.96
CA ALA A 89 -7.41 -0.76 -10.33
C ALA A 89 -7.67 0.35 -11.37
N ARG A 90 -8.92 0.50 -11.85
CA ARG A 90 -9.27 1.53 -12.81
C ARG A 90 -9.25 2.90 -12.13
N LYS A 91 -8.43 3.81 -12.65
CA LYS A 91 -8.43 5.21 -12.21
C LYS A 91 -9.80 5.85 -12.44
N THR A 92 -10.38 6.41 -11.38
CA THR A 92 -11.60 7.21 -11.49
C THR A 92 -11.32 8.47 -12.28
N VAL A 93 -12.09 8.71 -13.35
CA VAL A 93 -11.99 9.94 -14.16
C VAL A 93 -13.09 10.88 -13.68
N THR A 94 -12.71 12.04 -13.17
CA THR A 94 -13.62 13.08 -12.67
C THR A 94 -13.01 14.46 -12.94
N ASP A 95 -13.87 15.45 -13.08
CA ASP A 95 -13.57 16.87 -13.05
C ASP A 95 -13.33 17.41 -11.63
N ASN A 96 -13.70 16.67 -10.58
CA ASN A 96 -13.52 17.06 -9.18
C ASN A 96 -12.89 15.95 -8.34
N GLU A 97 -11.56 15.94 -8.29
CA GLU A 97 -10.77 14.96 -7.54
C GLU A 97 -11.08 14.96 -6.03
N LYS A 98 -11.38 16.13 -5.46
CA LYS A 98 -11.70 16.26 -4.02
C LYS A 98 -13.03 15.58 -3.69
N TYR A 99 -14.04 15.76 -4.54
CA TYR A 99 -15.33 15.11 -4.38
C TYR A 99 -15.21 13.60 -4.58
N ALA A 100 -14.48 13.15 -5.61
CA ALA A 100 -14.27 11.73 -5.84
C ALA A 100 -13.56 11.04 -4.66
N PHE A 101 -12.57 11.69 -4.06
CA PHE A 101 -11.90 11.16 -2.87
C PHE A 101 -12.81 11.08 -1.64
N ARG A 102 -13.73 12.04 -1.47
CA ARG A 102 -14.72 12.01 -0.38
C ARG A 102 -15.75 10.88 -0.54
N CYS A 103 -16.10 10.53 -1.77
CA CYS A 103 -17.09 9.50 -2.08
C CYS A 103 -16.51 8.07 -2.15
N TRP A 104 -15.20 7.93 -1.92
CA TRP A 104 -14.49 6.66 -1.90
C TRP A 104 -14.52 6.03 -0.51
#